data_AF-A0A7C4NUI6-F1
#
_entry.id   AF-A0A7C4NUI6-F1
#
_cell.length_a   1.000
_cell.length_b   1.000
_cell.length_c   1.000
_cell.angle_alpha   90.00
_cell.angle_beta   90.00
_cell.angle_gamma   90.00
#
_symmetry.space_group_name_H-M   'P 1'
#
loop_
_entity.id
_entity.type
_entity.pdbx_description
1 polymer ?
#
loop_
_entity_poly.entity_id
_entity_poly.type
_entity_poly.pdbx_seq_one_letter_code
_entity_poly.pdbx_strand_id
1 'polypeptide(L)'
;MRIVEFVVKDLKKFEEYVRNNNLVVEPGPHMVLFDHSELAIMDVKNIEGKVVSKLVVHFITPYYRVESQNIEDDEEYWRKLWEVKRSGESWAIPVNPIIAIILDESFTNVIEGYRDEYPINEGGELVDNYRRRNPNYKQVPRVALARVLDSLC
;
A
#
# COMPACT_ATOMS: atom_id res chain seq x y z
N MET A 1 -6.27 19.05 11.07
CA MET A 1 -6.38 17.94 10.11
C MET A 1 -5.90 18.41 8.74
N ARG A 2 -5.02 17.67 8.10
CA ARG A 2 -4.48 17.95 6.76
C ARG A 2 -4.44 16.66 5.96
N ILE A 3 -4.67 16.72 4.65
CA ILE A 3 -4.54 15.57 3.75
C ILE A 3 -3.31 15.80 2.88
N VAL A 4 -2.43 14.80 2.78
CA VAL A 4 -1.23 14.85 1.97
C VAL A 4 -1.05 13.56 1.17
N GLU A 5 -0.51 13.68 -0.03
CA GLU A 5 -0.08 12.55 -0.86
C GLU A 5 1.44 12.49 -0.88
N PHE A 6 2.00 11.29 -0.73
CA PHE A 6 3.45 11.08 -0.81
C PHE A 6 3.77 9.73 -1.46
N VAL A 7 4.94 9.64 -2.06
CA VAL A 7 5.36 8.44 -2.81
C VAL A 7 6.14 7.51 -1.90
N VAL A 8 5.74 6.24 -1.90
CA VAL A 8 6.42 5.12 -1.25
C VAL A 8 6.51 3.99 -2.27
N LYS A 9 7.67 3.36 -2.40
CA LYS A 9 7.90 2.23 -3.32
C LYS A 9 7.92 0.89 -2.59
N ASP A 10 8.28 0.89 -1.32
CA ASP A 10 8.30 -0.27 -0.44
C ASP A 10 7.52 0.04 0.84
N LEU A 11 6.29 -0.48 0.91
CA LEU A 11 5.41 -0.25 2.04
C LEU A 11 5.98 -0.81 3.34
N LYS A 12 6.70 -1.95 3.29
CA LYS A 12 7.28 -2.56 4.49
C LYS A 12 8.43 -1.74 5.04
N LYS A 13 9.32 -1.28 4.16
CA LYS A 13 10.41 -0.39 4.54
C LYS A 13 9.88 0.94 5.10
N PHE A 14 8.77 1.43 4.56
CA PHE A 14 8.10 2.61 5.09
C PHE A 14 7.54 2.37 6.50
N GLU A 15 6.83 1.26 6.73
CA GLU A 15 6.34 0.90 8.07
C GLU A 15 7.47 0.77 9.09
N GLU A 16 8.60 0.16 8.70
CA GLU A 16 9.80 0.08 9.54
C GLU A 16 10.40 1.46 9.82
N TYR A 17 10.45 2.34 8.82
CA TYR A 17 10.93 3.71 8.99
C TYR A 17 10.04 4.51 9.95
N VAL A 18 8.72 4.38 9.83
CA VAL A 18 7.76 4.99 10.76
C VAL A 18 8.00 4.45 12.18
N ARG A 19 8.23 3.13 12.32
CA ARG A 19 8.56 2.50 13.61
C ARG A 19 9.84 3.06 14.24
N ASN A 20 10.87 3.26 13.44
CA ASN A 20 12.14 3.84 13.88
C ASN A 20 12.02 5.32 14.29
N ASN A 21 10.91 5.98 13.97
CA ASN A 21 10.58 7.35 14.39
C ASN A 21 9.60 7.39 15.58
N ASN A 22 9.58 6.35 16.43
CA ASN A 22 8.74 6.26 17.63
C ASN A 22 7.24 6.34 17.35
N LEU A 23 6.81 5.84 16.20
CA LEU A 23 5.41 5.67 15.84
C LEU A 23 5.11 4.20 15.60
N VAL A 24 3.84 3.83 15.54
CA VAL A 24 3.40 2.47 15.22
C VAL A 24 2.38 2.54 14.10
N VAL A 25 2.60 1.80 13.03
CA VAL A 25 1.60 1.56 12.00
C VAL A 25 0.80 0.32 12.38
N GLU A 26 -0.50 0.49 12.62
CA GLU A 26 -1.42 -0.60 12.90
C GLU A 26 -2.33 -0.84 11.69
N PRO A 27 -2.52 -2.11 11.29
CA PRO A 27 -3.44 -2.45 10.22
C PRO A 27 -4.88 -2.16 10.64
N GLY A 28 -5.63 -1.49 9.77
CA GLY A 28 -7.06 -1.30 9.88
C GLY A 28 -7.82 -2.13 8.84
N PRO A 29 -8.97 -1.63 8.34
CA PRO A 29 -9.71 -2.28 7.26
C PRO A 29 -8.85 -2.54 6.02
N HIS A 30 -8.98 -3.74 5.46
CA HIS A 30 -8.22 -4.23 4.32
C HIS A 30 -9.14 -4.99 3.34
N MET A 31 -8.86 -4.87 2.04
CA MET A 31 -9.61 -5.54 0.98
C MET A 31 -8.71 -5.89 -0.19
N VAL A 32 -8.89 -7.10 -0.73
CA VAL A 32 -8.34 -7.51 -2.03
C VAL A 32 -9.37 -7.16 -3.12
N LEU A 33 -8.93 -6.47 -4.17
CA LEU A 33 -9.77 -6.02 -5.28
C LEU A 33 -9.80 -7.05 -6.42
N PHE A 34 -10.78 -6.93 -7.31
CA PHE A 34 -10.93 -7.81 -8.47
C PHE A 34 -9.76 -7.72 -9.47
N ASP A 35 -8.97 -6.66 -9.43
CA ASP A 35 -7.76 -6.50 -10.23
C ASP A 35 -6.50 -7.01 -9.51
N HIS A 36 -6.70 -7.76 -8.41
CA HIS A 36 -5.67 -8.38 -7.57
C HIS A 36 -4.70 -7.39 -6.91
N SER A 37 -5.07 -6.11 -6.87
CA SER A 37 -4.47 -5.14 -5.97
C SER A 37 -5.16 -5.19 -4.60
N GLU A 38 -4.57 -4.51 -3.64
CA GLU A 38 -5.04 -4.44 -2.26
C GLU A 38 -5.22 -2.98 -1.84
N LEU A 39 -6.28 -2.74 -1.08
CA LEU A 39 -6.60 -1.44 -0.50
C LEU A 39 -6.65 -1.59 1.02
N ALA A 40 -5.80 -0.85 1.72
CA ALA A 40 -5.72 -0.84 3.18
C ALA A 40 -5.91 0.57 3.73
N ILE A 41 -6.57 0.64 4.88
CA ILE A 41 -6.55 1.79 5.76
C ILE A 41 -5.71 1.40 6.97
N MET A 42 -4.74 2.23 7.33
CA MET A 42 -3.83 1.97 8.45
C MET A 42 -3.85 3.15 9.43
N ASP A 43 -3.78 2.86 10.71
CA ASP A 43 -3.67 3.89 11.74
C ASP A 43 -2.20 4.06 12.12
N VAL A 44 -1.73 5.30 12.17
CA VAL A 44 -0.41 5.64 12.71
C VAL A 44 -0.62 6.19 14.11
N LYS A 45 -0.03 5.55 15.11
CA LYS A 45 -0.13 5.93 16.52
C LYS A 45 1.22 6.39 17.07
N ASN A 46 1.19 7.35 17.99
CA ASN A 46 2.37 7.67 18.80
C ASN A 46 2.59 6.63 19.91
N ILE A 47 3.69 6.77 20.65
CA ILE A 47 4.01 5.90 21.80
C ILE A 47 2.95 5.90 22.92
N GLU A 48 2.11 6.93 22.99
CA GLU A 48 1.01 7.05 23.96
C GLU A 48 -0.28 6.36 23.46
N GLY A 49 -0.26 5.78 22.24
CA GLY A 49 -1.40 5.12 21.62
C GLY A 49 -2.40 6.06 20.94
N LYS A 50 -2.11 7.38 20.89
CA LYS A 50 -2.94 8.36 20.19
C LYS A 50 -2.73 8.24 18.68
N VAL A 51 -3.81 8.17 17.90
CA VAL A 51 -3.75 8.21 16.44
C VAL A 51 -3.29 9.59 15.98
N VAL A 52 -2.14 9.64 15.32
CA VAL A 52 -1.52 10.84 14.74
C VAL A 52 -1.78 10.97 13.24
N SER A 53 -2.04 9.87 12.56
CA SER A 53 -2.45 9.86 11.15
C SER A 53 -3.25 8.62 10.78
N LYS A 54 -4.04 8.71 9.71
CA LYS A 54 -4.63 7.56 9.01
C LYS A 54 -4.07 7.51 7.59
N LEU A 55 -3.64 6.35 7.14
CA LEU A 55 -3.10 6.13 5.80
C LEU A 55 -4.12 5.39 4.95
N VAL A 56 -4.26 5.77 3.69
CA VAL A 56 -4.95 5.00 2.66
C VAL A 56 -3.90 4.53 1.66
N VAL A 57 -3.74 3.22 1.56
CA VAL A 57 -2.69 2.58 0.78
C VAL A 57 -3.33 1.66 -0.25
N HIS A 58 -3.02 1.89 -1.52
CA HIS A 58 -3.41 1.02 -2.63
C HIS A 58 -2.15 0.42 -3.25
N PHE A 59 -1.99 -0.90 -3.17
CA PHE A 59 -0.74 -1.59 -3.44
C PHE A 59 -0.94 -2.96 -4.12
N ILE A 60 0.14 -3.52 -4.64
CA ILE A 60 0.22 -4.89 -5.17
C ILE A 60 1.18 -5.73 -4.32
N THR A 61 0.98 -7.05 -4.36
CA THR A 61 1.77 -8.06 -3.62
C THR A 61 2.37 -9.10 -4.60
N PRO A 62 3.22 -10.05 -4.15
CA PRO A 62 3.86 -11.02 -5.03
C PRO A 62 2.92 -11.80 -5.95
N TYR A 63 1.67 -12.00 -5.52
CA TYR A 63 0.64 -12.67 -6.31
C TYR A 63 0.31 -11.93 -7.60
N TYR A 64 0.44 -10.59 -7.62
CA TYR A 64 0.21 -9.79 -8.82
C TYR A 64 1.15 -10.16 -9.98
N ARG A 65 2.34 -10.72 -9.71
CA ARG A 65 3.23 -11.22 -10.77
C ARG A 65 2.56 -12.31 -11.60
N VAL A 66 1.78 -13.18 -10.97
CA VAL A 66 1.06 -14.26 -11.66
C VAL A 66 -0.04 -13.66 -12.52
N GLU A 67 -0.79 -12.71 -11.97
CA GLU A 67 -1.84 -11.98 -12.70
C GLU A 67 -1.32 -11.23 -13.92
N SER A 68 -0.12 -10.67 -13.81
CA SER A 68 0.52 -9.90 -14.88
C SER A 68 0.87 -10.75 -16.11
N GLN A 69 0.93 -12.09 -15.95
CA GLN A 69 1.28 -13.03 -17.02
C GLN A 69 0.09 -13.42 -17.89
N ASN A 70 -1.16 -13.10 -17.50
CA ASN A 70 -2.38 -13.47 -18.22
C ASN A 70 -2.43 -14.97 -18.59
N ILE A 71 -2.13 -15.84 -17.63
CA ILE A 71 -2.15 -17.30 -17.81
C ILE A 71 -3.60 -17.73 -18.01
N GLU A 72 -3.91 -18.39 -19.13
CA GLU A 72 -5.26 -18.89 -19.44
C GLU A 72 -5.52 -20.30 -18.90
N ASP A 73 -4.46 -21.07 -18.63
CA ASP A 73 -4.55 -22.42 -18.08
C ASP A 73 -4.67 -22.38 -16.55
N ASP A 74 -5.78 -22.87 -16.02
CA ASP A 74 -6.08 -22.85 -14.59
C ASP A 74 -5.04 -23.63 -13.77
N GLU A 75 -4.60 -24.80 -14.24
CA GLU A 75 -3.63 -25.65 -13.51
C GLU A 75 -2.27 -24.94 -13.39
N GLU A 76 -1.79 -24.34 -14.48
CA GLU A 76 -0.59 -23.52 -14.50
C GLU A 76 -0.73 -22.29 -13.60
N TYR A 77 -1.85 -21.58 -13.67
CA TYR A 77 -2.12 -20.41 -12.83
C TYR A 77 -2.08 -20.77 -11.34
N TRP A 78 -2.75 -21.86 -10.94
CA TRP A 78 -2.70 -22.36 -9.57
C TRP A 78 -1.29 -22.74 -9.14
N ARG A 79 -0.54 -23.45 -9.98
CA ARG A 79 0.85 -23.83 -9.71
C ARG A 79 1.72 -22.59 -9.45
N LYS A 80 1.58 -21.54 -10.27
CA LYS A 80 2.31 -20.28 -10.10
C LYS A 80 1.96 -19.55 -8.81
N LEU A 81 0.69 -19.48 -8.42
CA LEU A 81 0.28 -18.93 -7.13
C LEU A 81 0.89 -19.71 -5.96
N TRP A 82 0.94 -21.04 -6.07
CA TRP A 82 1.58 -21.91 -5.08
C TRP A 82 3.10 -21.68 -4.99
N GLU A 83 3.78 -21.48 -6.11
CA GLU A 83 5.21 -21.13 -6.14
C GLU A 83 5.47 -19.81 -5.42
N VAL A 84 4.66 -18.78 -5.67
CA VAL A 84 4.74 -17.49 -4.96
C VAL A 84 4.59 -17.70 -3.45
N LYS A 85 3.56 -18.43 -3.02
CA LYS A 85 3.33 -18.72 -1.59
C LYS A 85 4.52 -19.43 -0.93
N ARG A 86 5.20 -20.33 -1.64
CA ARG A 86 6.35 -21.11 -1.12
C ARG A 86 7.67 -20.36 -1.19
N SER A 87 7.80 -19.33 -2.02
CA SER A 87 9.02 -18.53 -2.14
C SER A 87 9.39 -17.78 -0.85
N GLY A 88 8.41 -17.49 0.00
CA GLY A 88 8.59 -16.66 1.19
C GLY A 88 8.72 -15.16 0.87
N GLU A 89 8.61 -14.77 -0.40
CA GLU A 89 8.55 -13.36 -0.78
C GLU A 89 7.33 -12.67 -0.16
N SER A 90 7.53 -11.44 0.30
CA SER A 90 6.49 -10.73 1.03
C SER A 90 6.56 -9.22 0.84
N TRP A 91 6.87 -8.74 -0.36
CA TRP A 91 6.87 -7.30 -0.63
C TRP A 91 5.45 -6.73 -0.78
N ALA A 92 5.32 -5.41 -0.62
CA ALA A 92 4.09 -4.67 -0.91
C ALA A 92 4.46 -3.34 -1.56
N ILE A 93 4.01 -3.13 -2.80
CA ILE A 93 4.40 -1.99 -3.63
C ILE A 93 3.17 -1.11 -3.90
N PRO A 94 3.13 0.13 -3.38
CA PRO A 94 2.05 1.06 -3.68
C PRO A 94 1.95 1.36 -5.19
N VAL A 95 0.74 1.25 -5.73
CA VAL A 95 0.44 1.58 -7.14
C VAL A 95 -0.04 3.03 -7.29
N ASN A 96 -0.45 3.66 -6.19
CA ASN A 96 -0.73 5.09 -6.05
C ASN A 96 0.18 5.71 -4.97
N PRO A 97 0.37 7.04 -4.96
CA PRO A 97 0.83 7.74 -3.76
C PRO A 97 -0.03 7.33 -2.55
N ILE A 98 0.60 7.18 -1.39
CA ILE A 98 -0.11 6.97 -0.13
C ILE A 98 -0.78 8.28 0.24
N ILE A 99 -2.06 8.21 0.63
CA ILE A 99 -2.79 9.35 1.17
C ILE A 99 -2.70 9.29 2.69
N ALA A 100 -2.13 10.31 3.32
CA ALA A 100 -2.18 10.48 4.77
C ALA A 100 -3.18 11.56 5.16
N ILE A 101 -4.11 11.20 6.05
CA ILE A 101 -4.91 12.13 6.83
C ILE A 101 -4.14 12.41 8.11
N ILE A 102 -3.47 13.55 8.19
CA ILE A 102 -2.65 13.99 9.33
C ILE A 102 -3.57 14.63 10.36
N LEU A 103 -3.59 14.05 11.55
CA LEU A 103 -4.31 14.56 12.72
C LEU A 103 -3.37 15.33 13.66
N ASP A 104 -2.07 15.02 13.61
CA ASP A 104 -1.02 15.58 14.46
C ASP A 104 0.26 15.81 13.63
N GLU A 105 0.87 17.00 13.74
CA GLU A 105 2.01 17.42 12.91
C GLU A 105 3.29 16.61 13.16
N SER A 106 3.36 15.82 14.24
CA SER A 106 4.47 14.89 14.48
C SER A 106 4.70 13.92 13.32
N PHE A 107 3.66 13.57 12.55
CA PHE A 107 3.79 12.70 11.38
C PHE A 107 4.31 13.42 10.13
N THR A 108 4.15 14.74 10.01
CA THR A 108 4.59 15.52 8.85
C THR A 108 6.10 15.42 8.65
N ASN A 109 6.87 15.51 9.73
CA ASN A 109 8.34 15.41 9.67
C ASN A 109 8.83 14.02 9.22
N VAL A 110 8.07 12.97 9.54
CA VAL A 110 8.41 11.58 9.17
C VAL A 110 8.28 11.40 7.66
N ILE A 111 7.20 11.88 7.05
CA ILE A 111 6.96 11.68 5.61
C ILE A 111 7.89 12.53 4.73
N GLU A 112 8.28 13.73 5.15
CA GLU A 112 9.11 14.63 4.34
C GLU A 112 10.52 14.08 4.12
N GLY A 113 11.07 13.38 5.11
CA GLY A 113 12.41 12.78 5.07
C GLY A 113 12.49 11.41 4.40
N TYR A 114 11.36 10.75 4.11
CA TYR A 114 11.36 9.37 3.64
C TYR A 114 11.60 9.26 2.12
N ARG A 115 12.54 8.39 1.74
CA ARG A 115 12.82 8.02 0.34
C ARG A 115 13.22 6.55 0.27
N ASP A 116 12.75 5.86 -0.77
CA ASP A 116 13.02 4.45 -0.99
C ASP A 116 13.12 4.07 -2.49
N GLU A 117 13.42 2.79 -2.69
CA GLU A 117 13.49 2.11 -3.97
C GLU A 117 12.55 0.91 -3.93
N TYR A 118 12.26 0.33 -5.11
CA TYR A 118 11.43 -0.87 -5.15
C TYR A 118 12.14 -2.04 -4.46
N PRO A 119 11.40 -2.91 -3.75
CA PRO A 119 11.98 -4.06 -3.04
C PRO A 119 12.48 -5.16 -3.99
N ILE A 120 12.17 -5.06 -5.28
CA ILE A 120 12.48 -6.03 -6.33
C ILE A 120 12.83 -5.30 -7.64
N ASN A 121 13.67 -5.90 -8.46
CA ASN A 121 14.20 -5.29 -9.68
C ASN A 121 13.09 -4.91 -10.67
N GLU A 122 12.09 -5.78 -10.83
CA GLU A 122 10.96 -5.61 -11.72
C GLU A 122 9.79 -4.80 -11.11
N GLY A 123 9.96 -4.20 -9.94
CA GLY A 123 8.87 -3.52 -9.22
C GLY A 123 8.25 -2.36 -9.99
N GLY A 124 9.09 -1.59 -10.70
CA GLY A 124 8.61 -0.50 -11.58
C GLY A 124 7.77 -1.03 -12.74
N GLU A 125 8.22 -2.10 -13.40
CA GLU A 125 7.51 -2.72 -14.52
C GLU A 125 6.15 -3.28 -14.10
N LEU A 126 6.07 -3.89 -12.92
CA LEU A 126 4.81 -4.40 -12.37
C LEU A 126 3.80 -3.27 -12.10
N VAL A 127 4.26 -2.17 -11.51
CA VAL A 127 3.41 -0.99 -11.26
C VAL A 127 2.92 -0.38 -12.57
N ASP A 128 3.80 -0.25 -13.57
CA ASP A 128 3.42 0.31 -14.86
C ASP A 128 2.46 -0.61 -15.63
N ASN A 129 2.67 -1.93 -15.56
CA ASN A 129 1.73 -2.91 -16.10
C ASN A 129 0.36 -2.79 -15.45
N TYR A 130 0.32 -2.70 -14.12
CA TYR A 130 -0.90 -2.52 -13.35
C TYR A 130 -1.65 -1.25 -13.77
N ARG A 131 -0.97 -0.11 -13.82
CA ARG A 131 -1.59 1.18 -14.19
C ARG A 131 -2.13 1.19 -15.61
N ARG A 132 -1.45 0.52 -16.54
CA ARG A 132 -1.88 0.37 -17.94
C ARG A 132 -3.15 -0.49 -18.05
N ARG A 133 -3.25 -1.57 -17.28
CA ARG A 133 -4.43 -2.46 -17.27
C ARG A 133 -5.62 -1.84 -16.54
N ASN A 134 -5.35 -0.96 -15.57
CA ASN A 134 -6.37 -0.37 -14.70
C ASN A 134 -6.37 1.17 -14.83
N PRO A 135 -6.92 1.76 -15.91
CA PRO A 135 -6.84 3.20 -16.16
C PRO A 135 -7.50 4.07 -15.06
N ASN A 136 -8.45 3.51 -14.31
CA ASN A 136 -9.16 4.18 -13.22
C ASN A 136 -8.52 3.96 -11.83
N TYR A 137 -7.32 3.38 -11.74
CA TYR A 137 -6.67 3.02 -10.47
C TYR A 137 -6.52 4.19 -9.47
N LYS A 138 -6.46 5.45 -9.97
CA LYS A 138 -6.37 6.66 -9.16
C LYS A 138 -7.67 6.98 -8.38
N GLN A 139 -8.80 6.44 -8.82
CA GLN A 139 -10.10 6.66 -8.16
C GLN A 139 -10.28 5.76 -6.93
N VAL A 140 -9.67 4.57 -6.95
CA VAL A 140 -9.76 3.57 -5.88
C VAL A 140 -9.44 4.15 -4.49
N PRO A 141 -8.27 4.75 -4.24
CA PRO A 141 -7.96 5.27 -2.90
C PRO A 141 -8.83 6.47 -2.49
N ARG A 142 -9.44 7.18 -3.44
CA ARG A 142 -10.34 8.31 -3.15
C ARG A 142 -11.66 7.86 -2.53
N VAL A 143 -12.18 6.70 -2.92
CA VAL A 143 -13.40 6.13 -2.32
C VAL A 143 -13.13 5.72 -0.87
N ALA A 144 -11.98 5.10 -0.60
CA ALA A 144 -11.58 4.80 0.77
C ALA A 144 -11.34 6.06 1.60
N LEU A 145 -10.70 7.09 1.03
CA LEU A 145 -10.53 8.38 1.67
C LEU A 145 -11.89 8.99 2.09
N ALA A 146 -12.88 9.02 1.20
CA ALA A 146 -14.20 9.55 1.52
C ALA A 146 -14.82 8.84 2.73
N ARG A 147 -14.75 7.51 2.78
CA ARG A 147 -15.24 6.73 3.94
C ARG A 147 -14.49 7.03 5.23
N VAL A 148 -13.16 7.22 5.16
CA VAL A 148 -12.37 7.61 6.32
C VAL A 148 -12.79 8.99 6.83
N LEU A 149 -12.98 9.95 5.94
CA LEU A 149 -13.43 11.29 6.32
C LEU A 149 -14.83 11.28 6.93
N ASP A 150 -15.77 10.50 6.36
CA ASP A 150 -17.11 10.34 6.92
C ASP A 150 -17.08 9.76 8.35
N SER A 151 -16.13 8.89 8.67
CA SER A 151 -15.99 8.30 10.02
C SER A 151 -15.35 9.23 11.06
N LEU A 152 -14.77 10.35 10.62
CA LEU A 152 -14.12 11.35 11.49
C LEU A 152 -15.04 12.53 11.82
N CYS A 153 -16.18 12.63 11.14
CA CYS A 153 -17.23 13.64 11.34
C CYS A 153 -18.29 13.14 12.32
#